data_AF-A0A524IDW3-F1
#
_entry.id   AF-A0A524IDW3-F1
#
_cell.length_a   1.000
_cell.length_b   1.000
_cell.length_c   1.000
_cell.angle_alpha   90.00
_cell.angle_beta   90.00
_cell.angle_gamma   90.00
#
_symmetry.space_group_name_H-M   'P 1'
#
loop_
_entity.id
_entity.type
_entity.pdbx_description
1 polymer ?
#
loop_
_entity_poly.entity_id
_entity_poly.type
_entity_poly.pdbx_seq_one_letter_code
_entity_poly.pdbx_strand_id
1 'polypeptide(L)'
;MDSIENRLPKESMQDLMDDYLTMLQVHSGCAANTLAAYRRDLRKLVDFFQQEGLTDLQSLTKPLWVEFLGSLKKSGLSSSSIARCLAAVRGFYKHVAASQGNSGLEGVLKGTPKQWV
;
A
#
# COMPACT_ATOMS: atom_id res chain seq x y z
N MET A 1 -3.42 -8.80 40.33
CA MET A 1 -4.16 -9.86 39.58
C MET A 1 -4.34 -9.25 38.21
N ASP A 2 -3.20 -9.11 37.53
CA ASP A 2 -3.06 -8.24 36.38
C ASP A 2 -3.33 -9.10 35.16
N SER A 3 -4.56 -8.96 34.65
CA SER A 3 -4.97 -9.51 33.37
C SER A 3 -3.93 -9.13 32.33
N ILE A 4 -3.32 -10.16 31.76
CA ILE A 4 -2.39 -10.09 30.64
C ILE A 4 -3.12 -9.35 29.50
N GLU A 5 -2.88 -8.05 29.40
CA GLU A 5 -3.23 -7.27 28.22
C GLU A 5 -2.26 -7.74 27.14
N ASN A 6 -2.61 -8.84 26.48
CA ASN A 6 -2.01 -9.26 25.23
C ASN A 6 -2.45 -8.25 24.17
N ARG A 7 -1.89 -7.04 24.27
CA ARG A 7 -2.01 -6.00 23.27
C ARG A 7 -1.15 -6.50 22.13
N LEU A 8 -1.80 -7.11 21.13
CA LEU A 8 -1.15 -7.38 19.84
C LEU A 8 -0.34 -6.13 19.47
N PRO A 9 0.94 -6.26 19.11
CA PRO A 9 1.73 -5.11 18.70
C PRO A 9 0.93 -4.35 17.63
N LYS A 10 0.90 -3.02 17.74
CA LYS A 10 0.26 -2.18 16.72
C LYS A 10 0.93 -2.57 15.39
N GLU A 11 0.20 -3.28 14.52
CA GLU A 11 0.78 -3.86 13.31
C GLU A 11 1.51 -2.76 12.54
N SER A 12 2.79 -2.97 12.29
CA SER A 12 3.56 -2.02 11.50
C SER A 12 3.07 -2.08 10.05
N MET A 13 3.32 -1.02 9.30
CA MET A 13 3.10 -1.00 7.86
C MET A 13 3.78 -2.18 7.15
N GLN A 14 4.92 -2.64 7.68
CA GLN A 14 5.63 -3.79 7.15
C GLN A 14 4.87 -5.09 7.40
N ASP A 15 4.32 -5.28 8.59
CA ASP A 15 3.54 -6.47 8.95
C ASP A 15 2.31 -6.58 8.06
N LEU A 16 1.57 -5.47 7.89
CA LEU A 16 0.41 -5.40 7.00
C LEU A 16 0.78 -5.77 5.54
N MET A 17 1.94 -5.32 5.07
CA MET A 17 2.43 -5.68 3.73
C MET A 17 2.71 -7.17 3.61
N ASP A 18 3.33 -7.77 4.62
CA ASP A 18 3.67 -9.19 4.63
C ASP A 18 2.42 -10.06 4.69
N ASP A 19 1.41 -9.65 5.46
CA ASP A 19 0.10 -10.31 5.51
C ASP A 19 -0.61 -10.25 4.17
N TYR A 20 -0.63 -9.09 3.51
CA TYR A 20 -1.22 -8.94 2.18
C TYR A 20 -0.52 -9.82 1.13
N LEU A 21 0.81 -9.86 1.13
CA LEU A 21 1.58 -10.69 0.20
C LEU A 21 1.37 -12.19 0.46
N THR A 22 1.27 -12.58 1.73
CA THR A 22 0.94 -13.95 2.13
C THR A 22 -0.47 -14.32 1.67
N MET A 23 -1.44 -13.42 1.83
CA MET A 23 -2.80 -13.63 1.33
C MET A 23 -2.83 -13.83 -0.18
N LEU A 24 -2.10 -13.01 -0.95
CA LEU A 24 -1.98 -13.18 -2.41
C LEU A 24 -1.35 -14.53 -2.80
N GLN A 25 -0.35 -14.98 -2.03
CA GLN A 25 0.30 -16.27 -2.26
C GLN A 25 -0.67 -17.43 -2.02
N VAL A 26 -1.36 -17.43 -0.88
CA VAL A 26 -2.21 -18.54 -0.43
C VAL A 26 -3.54 -18.58 -1.19
N HIS A 27 -4.23 -17.45 -1.30
CA HIS A 27 -5.61 -17.42 -1.81
C HIS A 27 -5.70 -17.12 -3.30
N SER A 28 -4.76 -16.36 -3.85
CA SER A 28 -4.80 -15.94 -5.26
C SER A 28 -3.83 -16.71 -6.15
N GLY A 29 -2.99 -17.61 -5.59
CA GLY A 29 -1.99 -18.38 -6.33
C GLY A 29 -0.98 -17.51 -7.08
N CYS A 30 -0.72 -16.28 -6.60
CA CYS A 30 0.17 -15.36 -7.29
C CYS A 30 1.58 -15.93 -7.43
N ALA A 31 2.12 -15.87 -8.65
CA ALA A 31 3.48 -16.32 -8.93
C ALA A 31 4.53 -15.52 -8.13
N ALA A 32 5.63 -16.19 -7.77
CA ALA A 32 6.68 -15.62 -6.92
C ALA A 32 7.29 -14.32 -7.49
N ASN A 33 7.42 -14.23 -8.82
CA ASN A 33 7.89 -13.02 -9.49
C ASN A 33 6.94 -11.84 -9.31
N THR A 34 5.63 -12.07 -9.36
CA THR A 34 4.59 -11.06 -9.11
C THR A 34 4.62 -10.61 -7.64
N LEU A 35 4.73 -11.55 -6.70
CA LEU A 35 4.85 -11.23 -5.27
C LEU A 35 6.10 -10.38 -4.98
N ALA A 36 7.25 -10.75 -5.54
CA ALA A 36 8.48 -9.97 -5.40
C ALA A 36 8.35 -8.58 -6.04
N ALA A 37 7.66 -8.49 -7.17
CA ALA A 37 7.37 -7.23 -7.85
C ALA A 37 6.46 -6.33 -7.00
N TYR A 38 5.39 -6.88 -6.43
CA TYR A 38 4.47 -6.17 -5.54
C TYR A 38 5.17 -5.72 -4.26
N ARG A 39 6.01 -6.56 -3.65
CA ARG A 39 6.83 -6.17 -2.49
C ARG A 39 7.69 -4.94 -2.78
N ARG A 40 8.40 -4.93 -3.91
CA ARG A 40 9.20 -3.77 -4.35
C ARG A 40 8.37 -2.53 -4.63
N ASP A 41 7.14 -2.69 -5.07
CA ASP A 41 6.25 -1.57 -5.35
C ASP A 41 5.65 -0.98 -4.06
N LEU A 42 5.19 -1.83 -3.15
CA LEU A 42 4.68 -1.43 -1.85
C LEU A 42 5.78 -0.75 -1.01
N ARG A 43 7.03 -1.21 -1.10
CA ARG A 43 8.17 -0.52 -0.46
C ARG A 43 8.26 0.96 -0.88
N LYS A 44 7.99 1.30 -2.16
CA LYS A 44 8.01 2.69 -2.62
C LYS A 44 6.99 3.56 -1.89
N LEU A 45 5.82 3.00 -1.56
CA LEU A 45 4.82 3.70 -0.76
C LEU A 45 5.32 3.91 0.67
N VAL A 46 5.92 2.89 1.29
CA VAL A 46 6.48 3.01 2.65
C VAL A 46 7.57 4.07 2.70
N ASP A 47 8.49 4.06 1.73
CA ASP A 47 9.57 5.04 1.64
C ASP A 47 9.01 6.46 1.45
N PHE A 48 7.95 6.62 0.64
CA PHE A 48 7.24 7.89 0.50
C PHE A 48 6.62 8.35 1.82
N PHE A 49 5.95 7.45 2.55
CA PHE A 49 5.37 7.77 3.86
C PHE A 49 6.44 8.20 4.87
N GLN A 50 7.58 7.51 4.89
CA GLN A 50 8.71 7.87 5.75
C GLN A 50 9.28 9.26 5.40
N GLN A 51 9.38 9.59 4.11
CA GLN A 51 9.83 10.92 3.65
C GLN A 51 8.87 12.04 4.08
N GLU A 52 7.56 11.77 4.07
CA GLU A 52 6.52 12.70 4.52
C GLU A 52 6.30 12.68 6.06
N GLY A 53 7.08 11.88 6.81
CA GLY A 53 6.94 11.75 8.26
C GLY A 53 5.65 11.02 8.71
N LEU A 54 5.02 10.27 7.81
CA LEU A 54 3.77 9.55 8.04
C LEU A 54 4.04 8.13 8.52
N THR A 55 3.35 7.72 9.59
CA THR A 55 3.49 6.38 10.17
C THR A 55 2.20 5.55 10.10
N ASP A 56 1.10 6.15 9.65
CA ASP A 56 -0.22 5.52 9.59
C ASP A 56 -0.78 5.56 8.16
N LEU A 57 -1.22 4.41 7.64
CA LEU A 57 -1.90 4.27 6.35
C LEU A 57 -3.14 5.15 6.22
N GLN A 58 -3.82 5.43 7.34
CA GLN A 58 -4.98 6.32 7.34
C GLN A 58 -4.63 7.79 7.08
N SER A 59 -3.35 8.14 7.14
CA SER A 59 -2.86 9.47 6.80
C SER A 59 -2.88 9.73 5.29
N LEU A 60 -3.14 8.73 4.45
CA LEU A 60 -3.20 8.93 3.01
C LEU A 60 -4.38 9.83 2.63
N THR A 61 -4.07 11.00 2.10
CA THR A 61 -5.04 11.95 1.55
C THR A 61 -4.93 12.02 0.02
N LYS A 62 -5.92 12.62 -0.65
CA LYS A 62 -5.85 12.82 -2.11
C LYS A 62 -4.62 13.64 -2.57
N PRO A 63 -4.24 14.74 -1.90
CA PRO A 63 -3.00 15.45 -2.22
C PRO A 63 -1.75 14.57 -2.13
N LEU A 64 -1.58 13.85 -1.02
CA LEU A 64 -0.44 12.93 -0.82
C LEU A 64 -0.42 11.81 -1.87
N TRP A 65 -1.59 11.30 -2.24
CA TRP A 65 -1.70 10.33 -3.33
C TRP A 65 -1.18 10.90 -4.65
N VAL A 66 -1.56 12.13 -5.02
CA VAL A 66 -1.07 12.79 -6.24
C VAL A 66 0.43 13.04 -6.18
N GLU A 67 0.97 13.42 -5.02
CA GLU A 67 2.41 13.62 -4.81
C GLU A 67 3.20 12.32 -4.96
N PHE A 68 2.70 11.22 -4.39
CA PHE A 68 3.25 9.88 -4.58
C PHE A 68 3.27 9.50 -6.06
N LEU A 69 2.18 9.72 -6.78
CA LEU A 69 2.14 9.47 -8.23
C LEU A 69 3.16 10.35 -8.99
N GLY A 70 3.31 11.60 -8.58
CA GLY A 70 4.34 12.50 -9.09
C GLY A 70 5.77 11.97 -8.84
N SER A 71 6.04 11.42 -7.66
CA SER A 71 7.37 10.88 -7.30
C SER A 71 7.71 9.64 -8.13
N LEU A 72 6.73 8.74 -8.36
CA LEU A 72 6.91 7.59 -9.25
C LEU A 72 7.29 8.02 -10.67
N LYS A 73 6.61 9.03 -11.22
CA LYS A 73 6.93 9.57 -12.56
C LYS A 73 8.31 10.23 -12.60
N LYS A 74 8.66 11.02 -11.59
CA LYS A 74 9.97 11.68 -11.48
C LYS A 74 11.12 10.68 -11.34
N SER A 75 10.87 9.50 -10.77
CA SER A 75 11.86 8.42 -10.67
C SER A 75 12.15 7.69 -12.00
N GLY A 76 11.50 8.08 -13.10
CA GLY A 76 11.76 7.52 -14.44
C GLY A 76 11.14 6.15 -14.67
N LEU A 77 10.17 5.73 -13.85
CA LEU A 77 9.48 4.45 -14.03
C LEU A 77 8.67 4.44 -15.33
N SER A 78 8.71 3.30 -16.02
CA SER A 78 7.84 3.06 -17.18
C SER A 78 6.37 3.10 -16.78
N SER A 79 5.48 3.42 -17.73
CA SER A 79 4.03 3.38 -17.51
C SER A 79 3.54 2.03 -17.01
N SER A 80 4.14 0.93 -17.49
CA SER A 80 3.84 -0.43 -17.03
C SER A 80 4.25 -0.66 -15.57
N SER A 81 5.39 -0.11 -15.14
CA SER A 81 5.85 -0.19 -13.75
C SER A 81 4.97 0.63 -12.81
N ILE A 82 4.56 1.83 -13.24
CA ILE A 82 3.61 2.67 -12.49
C ILE A 82 2.27 1.95 -12.36
N ALA A 83 1.74 1.39 -13.45
CA ALA A 83 0.47 0.64 -13.42
C ALA A 83 0.52 -0.56 -12.47
N ARG A 84 1.62 -1.33 -12.46
CA ARG A 84 1.80 -2.45 -11.52
C ARG A 84 1.90 -1.96 -10.07
N CYS A 85 2.60 -0.86 -9.83
CA CYS A 85 2.69 -0.25 -8.50
C CYS A 85 1.33 0.19 -7.99
N LEU A 86 0.53 0.82 -8.85
CA LEU A 86 -0.85 1.22 -8.55
C LEU A 86 -1.74 0.02 -8.22
N ALA A 87 -1.62 -1.07 -8.97
CA ALA A 87 -2.35 -2.30 -8.70
C ALA A 87 -1.98 -2.90 -7.33
N ALA A 88 -0.67 -2.95 -7.02
CA ALA A 88 -0.18 -3.45 -5.74
C ALA A 88 -0.72 -2.61 -4.56
N VAL A 89 -0.59 -1.28 -4.63
CA VAL A 89 -1.07 -0.37 -3.58
C VAL A 89 -2.58 -0.47 -3.38
N ARG A 90 -3.37 -0.48 -4.47
CA ARG A 90 -4.84 -0.60 -4.36
C ARG A 90 -5.27 -1.91 -3.71
N GLY A 91 -4.67 -3.03 -4.12
CA GLY A 91 -4.97 -4.32 -3.51
C GLY A 91 -4.57 -4.38 -2.04
N PHE A 92 -3.43 -3.77 -1.69
CA PHE A 92 -2.97 -3.67 -0.31
C PHE A 92 -3.95 -2.87 0.58
N TYR A 93 -4.33 -1.66 0.16
CA TYR A 93 -5.31 -0.86 0.92
C TYR A 93 -6.68 -1.53 1.02
N LYS A 94 -7.11 -2.25 -0.02
CA LYS A 94 -8.35 -3.04 0.03
C LYS A 94 -8.24 -4.17 1.07
N HIS A 95 -7.10 -4.85 1.14
CA HIS A 95 -6.86 -5.90 2.12
C HIS A 95 -6.89 -5.34 3.55
N VAL A 96 -6.22 -4.21 3.80
CA VAL A 96 -6.21 -3.54 5.11
C VAL A 96 -7.60 -2.99 5.48
N ALA A 97 -8.32 -2.41 4.52
CA ALA A 97 -9.69 -1.94 4.74
C ALA A 97 -10.63 -3.09 5.14
N ALA A 98 -10.46 -4.26 4.53
CA ALA A 98 -11.24 -5.44 4.86
C ALA A 98 -10.90 -6.02 6.24
N SER A 99 -9.63 -5.99 6.66
CA SER A 99 -9.22 -6.49 7.99
C SER A 99 -9.59 -5.52 9.12
N GLN A 100 -9.57 -4.19 8.87
CA GLN A 100 -9.83 -3.16 9.89
C GLN A 100 -11.27 -2.61 9.86
N GLY A 101 -12.11 -3.03 8.91
CA GLY A 101 -13.49 -2.54 8.77
C GLY A 101 -13.59 -1.08 8.32
N ASN A 102 -12.55 -0.53 7.67
CA ASN A 102 -12.48 0.88 7.27
C ASN A 102 -12.48 1.05 5.74
N SER A 103 -13.68 1.20 5.17
CA SER A 103 -13.90 1.36 3.73
C SER A 103 -13.52 2.73 3.16
N GLY A 104 -13.16 3.72 4.00
CA GLY A 104 -12.94 5.11 3.58
C GLY A 104 -11.71 5.30 2.67
N LEU A 105 -10.71 4.43 2.80
CA LEU A 105 -9.42 4.54 2.11
C LEU A 105 -9.52 4.30 0.59
N GLU A 106 -10.50 3.51 0.15
CA GLU A 106 -10.69 3.23 -1.28
C GLU A 106 -11.05 4.49 -2.09
N GLY A 107 -11.69 5.48 -1.45
CA GLY A 107 -12.06 6.74 -2.09
C GLY A 107 -10.88 7.64 -2.41
N VAL A 108 -9.79 7.53 -1.65
CA VAL A 108 -8.55 8.32 -1.83
C VAL A 108 -7.76 7.84 -3.03
N LEU A 109 -7.76 6.52 -3.27
CA LEU A 109 -6.99 5.85 -4.33
C LEU A 109 -7.64 5.96 -5.72
N LYS A 110 -8.84 6.55 -5.79
CA LYS A 110 -9.53 6.84 -7.04
C LYS A 110 -8.92 8.07 -7.69
N GLY A 111 -8.43 7.88 -8.92
CA GLY A 111 -7.86 8.92 -9.75
C GLY A 111 -6.43 8.59 -10.17
N THR A 112 -6.23 8.49 -11.48
CA THR A 112 -4.98 8.90 -12.13
C THR A 112 -5.10 10.39 -12.44
N PRO A 113 -4.05 11.22 -12.23
CA PRO A 113 -4.08 12.60 -12.65
C PRO A 113 -4.49 12.67 -14.13
N LYS A 114 -5.43 13.57 -14.48
CA LYS A 114 -5.90 13.78 -15.86
C LYS A 114 -4.77 14.04 -16.87
N GLN A 115 -3.59 14.41 -16.38
CA GLN A 115 -2.38 14.71 -17.16
C GLN A 115 -1.62 13.46 -17.64
N TRP A 116 -2.12 12.25 -17.38
CA TRP A 116 -1.51 10.98 -17.77
C TRP A 116 -2.30 10.25 -18.86
N VAL A 117 -3.17 10.98 -19.56
CA VAL A 117 -3.83 10.59 -20.82
C VAL A 117 -3.23 11.43 -21.94
#